data_AF-A0A348YJV0-F1
#
_entry.id   AF-A0A348YJV0-F1
#
_cell.length_a   1.000
_cell.length_b   1.000
_cell.length_c   1.000
_cell.angle_alpha   90.00
_cell.angle_beta   90.00
_cell.angle_gamma   90.00
#
_symmetry.space_group_name_H-M   'P 1'
#
loop_
_entity.id
_entity.type
_entity.pdbx_description
1 polymer ?
#
loop_
_entity_poly.entity_id
_entity_poly.type
_entity_poly.pdbx_seq_one_letter_code
_entity_poly.pdbx_strand_id
1 'polypeptide(L)'
;PGFEGGQMPMKIRLPKFGFWSPKAQITTEVSLNSLNKIEGDVVDMEALLKAGLITQKIKFVKIVLSKVPNFTKKITLKGVGVTRGAKAAIEACGGTVEVAQYVTDAASRREKSEKRSAAKQKARVDQLLAEGIKKPAKKTAEQKAAKKAGR
;
A
#
# COMPACT_ATOMS: atom_id res chain seq x y z
N PRO A 1 30.45 -17.29 -6.38
CA PRO A 1 30.90 -18.50 -7.13
C PRO A 1 29.69 -19.38 -7.48
N GLY A 2 29.53 -19.78 -8.76
CA GLY A 2 28.35 -20.46 -9.28
C GLY A 2 28.61 -21.87 -9.81
N PHE A 3 29.68 -22.51 -9.33
CA PHE A 3 30.06 -23.87 -9.70
C PHE A 3 29.65 -24.83 -8.59
N GLU A 4 28.82 -25.82 -8.91
CA GLU A 4 28.26 -26.82 -7.98
C GLU A 4 28.79 -28.24 -8.32
N GLY A 5 30.06 -28.36 -8.71
CA GLY A 5 30.70 -29.66 -8.90
C GLY A 5 30.17 -30.50 -10.08
N GLY A 6 29.69 -29.85 -11.15
CA GLY A 6 29.08 -30.51 -12.32
C GLY A 6 27.55 -30.62 -12.25
N GLN A 7 26.96 -30.29 -11.10
CA GLN A 7 25.52 -30.10 -10.98
C GLN A 7 25.09 -28.82 -11.72
N MET A 8 23.95 -28.84 -12.43
CA MET A 8 23.40 -27.63 -13.06
C MET A 8 23.17 -26.54 -11.98
N PRO A 9 23.78 -25.35 -12.08
CA PRO A 9 23.71 -24.36 -11.01
C PRO A 9 22.28 -23.94 -10.67
N MET A 10 21.99 -23.72 -9.38
CA MET A 10 20.63 -23.38 -8.93
C MET A 10 20.02 -22.14 -9.62
N LYS A 11 20.83 -21.12 -9.93
CA LYS A 11 20.39 -19.92 -10.65
C LYS A 11 19.86 -20.17 -12.07
N ILE A 12 20.17 -21.33 -12.66
CA ILE A 12 19.70 -21.76 -13.98
C ILE A 12 18.50 -22.71 -13.84
N ARG A 13 18.47 -23.54 -12.78
CA ARG A 13 17.37 -24.47 -12.49
C ARG A 13 16.04 -23.76 -12.25
N LEU A 14 16.06 -22.65 -11.53
CA LEU A 14 14.85 -21.92 -11.18
C LEU A 14 14.40 -21.02 -12.35
N PRO A 15 13.09 -20.94 -12.65
CA PRO A 15 12.59 -20.04 -13.68
C PRO A 15 12.81 -18.58 -13.26
N LYS A 16 12.99 -17.71 -14.25
CA LYS A 16 12.99 -16.26 -14.01
C LYS A 16 11.59 -15.83 -13.58
N PHE A 17 11.49 -15.15 -12.45
CA PHE A 17 10.22 -14.67 -11.91
C PHE A 17 10.22 -13.13 -11.74
N GLY A 18 9.05 -12.54 -11.96
CA GLY A 18 8.81 -11.12 -11.71
C GLY A 18 9.38 -10.18 -12.77
N PHE A 19 9.39 -8.90 -12.41
CA PHE A 19 9.98 -7.81 -13.17
C PHE A 19 10.46 -6.75 -12.18
N TRP A 20 11.37 -5.88 -12.62
CA TRP A 20 11.84 -4.79 -11.78
C TRP A 20 11.09 -3.50 -12.11
N SER A 21 10.55 -2.83 -11.08
CA SER A 21 9.74 -1.62 -11.25
C SER A 21 10.62 -0.36 -11.20
N PRO A 22 10.63 0.49 -12.26
CA PRO A 22 11.40 1.73 -12.24
C PRO A 22 10.88 2.72 -11.19
N LYS A 23 9.60 2.63 -10.82
CA LYS A 23 9.00 3.47 -9.78
C LYS A 23 9.61 3.21 -8.41
N ALA A 24 10.09 1.99 -8.15
CA ALA A 24 10.71 1.64 -6.87
C ALA A 24 12.01 2.43 -6.63
N GLN A 25 12.76 2.79 -7.68
CA GLN A 25 13.98 3.58 -7.54
C GLN A 25 13.75 5.04 -7.10
N ILE A 26 12.60 5.60 -7.46
CA ILE A 26 12.27 7.01 -7.22
C ILE A 26 11.26 7.17 -6.07
N THR A 27 10.96 6.09 -5.35
CA THR A 27 10.05 6.08 -4.21
C THR A 27 10.82 5.69 -2.97
N THR A 28 10.68 6.46 -1.89
CA THR A 28 11.27 6.11 -0.60
C THR A 28 10.24 6.18 0.51
N GLU A 29 10.53 5.49 1.61
CA GLU A 29 9.79 5.62 2.85
C GLU A 29 10.60 6.41 3.88
N VAL A 30 9.90 7.23 4.66
CA VAL A 30 10.49 8.00 5.75
C VAL A 30 9.75 7.63 7.02
N SER A 31 10.52 7.25 8.05
CA SER A 31 9.94 6.90 9.34
C SER A 31 9.43 8.15 10.06
N LEU A 32 8.34 7.99 10.80
CA LEU A 32 7.72 9.09 11.55
C LEU A 32 8.68 9.70 12.58
N ASN A 33 9.48 8.87 13.27
CA ASN A 33 10.50 9.37 14.21
C ASN A 33 11.61 10.19 13.53
N SER A 34 11.91 9.92 12.25
CA SER A 34 12.91 10.68 11.51
C SER A 34 12.51 12.15 11.34
N LEU A 35 11.20 12.44 11.35
CA LEU A 35 10.68 13.80 11.23
C LEU A 35 11.05 14.69 12.42
N ASN A 36 11.42 14.12 13.57
CA ASN A 36 11.89 14.90 14.71
C ASN A 36 13.19 15.68 14.41
N LYS A 37 13.98 15.24 13.43
CA LYS A 37 15.22 15.91 13.01
C LYS A 37 14.97 17.17 12.18
N ILE A 38 13.76 17.36 11.68
CA ILE A 38 13.42 18.51 10.86
C ILE A 38 13.20 19.71 11.79
N GLU A 39 13.81 20.82 11.42
CA GLU A 39 13.59 22.12 12.04
C GLU A 39 12.43 22.81 11.31
N GLY A 40 11.40 23.19 12.06
CA GLY A 40 10.18 23.81 11.54
C GLY A 40 8.94 22.92 11.63
N ASP A 41 7.78 23.57 11.50
CA ASP A 41 6.48 22.93 11.68
C ASP A 41 5.88 22.41 10.37
N VAL A 42 6.41 22.84 9.22
CA VAL A 42 5.94 22.43 7.89
C VAL A 42 6.94 21.47 7.28
N VAL A 43 6.47 20.27 6.94
CA VAL A 43 7.28 19.23 6.32
C VAL A 43 6.78 18.98 4.91
N ASP A 44 7.58 19.45 3.97
CA ASP A 44 7.45 19.27 2.53
C ASP A 44 8.64 18.48 1.96
N MET A 45 8.66 18.29 0.65
CA MET A 45 9.73 17.56 -0.02
C MET A 45 11.10 18.25 0.12
N GLU A 46 11.12 19.59 0.17
CA GLU A 46 12.36 20.36 0.33
C GLU A 46 12.92 20.26 1.75
N ALA A 47 12.07 20.32 2.78
CA ALA A 47 12.44 20.14 4.17
C ALA A 47 13.03 18.75 4.40
N LEU A 48 12.44 17.71 3.80
CA LEU A 48 12.98 16.35 3.84
C LEU A 48 14.36 16.24 3.20
N LEU A 49 14.58 16.96 2.09
CA LEU A 49 15.87 17.00 1.40
C LEU A 49 16.93 17.73 2.23
N LYS A 50 16.58 18.90 2.79
CA LYS A 50 17.45 19.70 3.68
C LYS A 50 17.86 18.93 4.93
N ALA A 51 16.93 18.16 5.50
CA ALA A 51 17.19 17.30 6.65
C ALA A 51 17.98 16.00 6.30
N GLY A 52 18.32 15.78 5.04
CA GLY A 52 19.08 14.60 4.59
C GLY A 52 18.30 13.29 4.71
N LEU A 53 16.96 13.34 4.82
CA LEU A 53 16.11 12.15 4.94
C LEU A 53 15.82 11.50 3.59
N ILE A 54 15.96 12.27 2.51
CA ILE A 54 15.76 11.83 1.13
C ILE A 54 16.90 12.32 0.24
N THR A 55 17.04 11.71 -0.94
CA THR A 55 17.99 12.17 -1.97
C THR A 55 17.25 12.87 -3.12
N GLN A 56 17.97 13.68 -3.90
CA GLN A 56 17.40 14.48 -5.00
C GLN A 56 16.69 13.65 -6.08
N LYS A 57 17.04 12.36 -6.21
CA LYS A 57 16.44 11.46 -7.20
C LYS A 57 15.01 11.02 -6.84
N ILE A 58 14.63 11.15 -5.57
CA ILE A 58 13.34 10.69 -5.08
C ILE A 58 12.24 11.66 -5.52
N LYS A 59 11.16 11.10 -6.05
CA LYS A 59 9.96 11.84 -6.50
C LYS A 59 8.73 11.54 -5.65
N PHE A 60 8.72 10.40 -4.96
CA PHE A 60 7.59 9.97 -4.14
C PHE A 60 8.08 9.59 -2.76
N VAL A 61 7.44 10.14 -1.73
CA VAL A 61 7.75 9.82 -0.34
C VAL A 61 6.51 9.26 0.34
N LYS A 62 6.71 8.21 1.15
CA LYS A 62 5.66 7.68 2.02
C LYS A 62 6.10 7.76 3.48
N ILE A 63 5.29 8.39 4.31
CA ILE A 63 5.52 8.44 5.75
C ILE A 63 4.88 7.22 6.41
N VAL A 64 5.72 6.46 7.10
CA VAL A 64 5.37 5.18 7.72
C VAL A 64 5.46 5.28 9.23
N LEU A 65 4.54 4.60 9.91
CA LEU A 65 4.53 4.54 11.37
C LEU A 65 5.79 3.80 11.86
N SER A 66 6.54 4.44 12.75
CA SER A 66 7.72 3.82 13.39
C SER A 66 7.29 2.72 14.37
N LYS A 67 8.09 1.66 14.49
CA LYS A 67 7.81 0.54 15.41
C LYS A 67 7.77 0.97 16.88
N VAL A 68 8.61 1.94 17.26
CA VAL A 68 8.61 2.57 18.59
C VAL A 68 8.06 3.99 18.44
N PRO A 69 6.97 4.36 19.12
CA PRO A 69 6.40 5.69 19.03
C PRO A 69 7.25 6.68 19.85
N ASN A 70 8.01 7.53 19.18
CA ASN A 70 8.78 8.60 19.83
C ASN A 70 8.58 9.94 19.13
N PHE A 71 7.35 10.20 18.69
CA PHE A 71 7.02 11.44 18.00
C PHE A 71 6.11 12.29 18.86
N THR A 72 6.56 13.51 19.10
CA THR A 72 5.94 14.45 20.03
C THR A 72 5.73 15.83 19.42
N LYS A 73 6.26 16.08 18.22
CA LYS A 73 6.17 17.38 17.55
C LYS A 73 4.84 17.53 16.82
N LYS A 74 4.27 18.73 16.88
CA LYS A 74 3.13 19.11 16.03
C LYS A 74 3.67 19.50 14.66
N ILE A 75 3.30 18.76 13.62
CA ILE A 75 3.81 18.97 12.24
C ILE A 75 2.64 19.05 11.26
N THR A 76 2.78 19.94 10.28
CA THR A 76 1.94 20.05 9.08
C THR A 76 2.65 19.37 7.91
N LEU A 77 2.14 18.24 7.44
CA LEU A 77 2.66 17.54 6.26
C LEU A 77 2.03 18.08 4.99
N LYS A 78 2.85 18.43 3.98
CA LYS A 78 2.38 18.93 2.70
C LYS A 78 2.90 18.11 1.53
N GLY A 79 1.98 17.58 0.71
CA GLY A 79 2.33 16.96 -0.56
C GLY A 79 3.05 15.61 -0.45
N VAL A 80 2.93 14.94 0.70
CA VAL A 80 3.56 13.63 0.96
C VAL A 80 2.50 12.55 1.17
N GLY A 81 2.79 11.31 0.75
CA GLY A 81 1.92 10.16 1.02
C GLY A 81 2.07 9.71 2.47
N VAL A 82 0.97 9.39 3.15
CA VAL A 82 1.01 8.97 4.56
C VAL A 82 0.26 7.65 4.75
N THR A 83 0.80 6.76 5.57
CA THR A 83 0.12 5.52 5.96
C THR A 83 -0.98 5.78 6.98
N ARG A 84 -1.99 4.90 7.06
CA ARG A 84 -3.12 5.05 7.99
C ARG A 84 -2.66 5.23 9.44
N GLY A 85 -1.69 4.42 9.89
CA GLY A 85 -1.15 4.49 11.25
C GLY A 85 -0.36 5.77 11.51
N ALA A 86 0.46 6.21 10.54
CA ALA A 86 1.21 7.45 10.67
C ALA A 86 0.29 8.68 10.73
N LYS A 87 -0.77 8.70 9.91
CA LYS A 87 -1.77 9.77 9.91
C LYS A 87 -2.42 9.93 11.29
N ALA A 88 -2.89 8.82 11.87
CA ALA A 88 -3.50 8.82 13.19
C ALA A 88 -2.53 9.32 14.29
N ALA A 89 -1.26 8.91 14.23
CA ALA A 89 -0.25 9.36 15.19
C ALA A 89 0.04 10.87 15.07
N ILE A 90 0.08 11.41 13.86
CA ILE A 90 0.30 12.85 13.64
C ILE A 90 -0.90 13.67 14.11
N GLU A 91 -2.11 13.22 13.80
CA GLU A 91 -3.36 13.85 14.26
C GLU A 91 -3.49 13.81 15.79
N ALA A 92 -3.02 12.74 16.44
CA ALA A 92 -2.98 12.64 17.90
C ALA A 92 -2.04 13.68 18.55
N CYS A 93 -0.96 14.06 17.87
CA CYS A 93 -0.09 15.17 18.27
C CYS A 93 -0.62 16.55 17.85
N GLY A 94 -1.84 16.62 17.28
CA GLY A 94 -2.47 17.86 16.80
C GLY A 94 -1.91 18.36 15.46
N GLY A 95 -1.16 17.54 14.72
CA GLY A 95 -0.65 17.87 13.40
C GLY A 95 -1.70 17.73 12.30
N THR A 96 -1.39 18.24 11.10
CA THR A 96 -2.28 18.18 9.92
C THR A 96 -1.59 17.48 8.75
N VAL A 97 -2.39 16.81 7.90
CA VAL A 97 -1.87 16.06 6.76
C VAL A 97 -2.58 16.46 5.48
N GLU A 98 -1.87 17.19 4.62
CA GLU A 98 -2.28 17.46 3.24
C GLU A 98 -1.70 16.38 2.32
N VAL A 99 -2.57 15.46 1.91
CA VAL A 99 -2.20 14.28 1.13
C VAL A 99 -1.74 14.67 -0.28
N ALA A 100 -0.69 14.02 -0.77
CA ALA A 100 -0.16 14.24 -2.12
C ALA A 100 -1.16 13.94 -3.25
N GLN A 101 -1.12 14.75 -4.32
CA GLN A 101 -1.98 14.63 -5.51
C GLN A 101 -1.91 13.25 -6.19
N TYR A 102 -0.73 12.63 -6.22
CA TYR A 102 -0.61 11.29 -6.82
C TYR A 102 -1.41 10.22 -6.08
N VAL A 103 -1.75 10.43 -4.81
CA VAL A 103 -2.59 9.52 -4.01
C VAL A 103 -4.07 9.75 -4.31
N THR A 104 -4.51 11.00 -4.43
CA THR A 104 -5.90 11.34 -4.80
C THR A 104 -6.21 10.84 -6.20
N ASP A 105 -5.28 11.02 -7.14
CA ASP A 105 -5.45 10.52 -8.50
C ASP A 105 -5.47 8.99 -8.53
N ALA A 106 -4.66 8.33 -7.69
CA ALA A 106 -4.69 6.87 -7.59
C ALA A 106 -6.02 6.36 -7.01
N ALA A 107 -6.61 7.07 -6.03
CA ALA A 107 -7.91 6.74 -5.48
C ALA A 107 -9.01 6.87 -6.54
N SER A 108 -9.05 7.97 -7.30
CA SER A 108 -10.03 8.16 -8.37
C SER A 108 -9.94 7.09 -9.47
N ARG A 109 -8.72 6.65 -9.84
CA ARG A 109 -8.52 5.55 -10.80
C ARG A 109 -9.03 4.22 -10.25
N ARG A 110 -8.84 3.95 -8.95
CA ARG A 110 -9.36 2.73 -8.31
C ARG A 110 -10.88 2.71 -8.31
N GLU A 111 -11.53 3.80 -7.92
CA GLU A 111 -12.99 3.89 -7.93
C GLU A 111 -13.57 3.66 -9.33
N LYS A 112 -12.96 4.23 -10.38
CA LYS A 112 -13.36 3.99 -11.78
C LYS A 112 -13.22 2.52 -12.15
N SER A 113 -12.11 1.89 -11.76
CA SER A 113 -11.85 0.48 -12.01
C SER A 113 -12.85 -0.44 -11.28
N GLU A 114 -13.16 -0.14 -10.02
CA GLU A 114 -14.14 -0.85 -9.20
C GLU A 114 -15.55 -0.76 -9.78
N LYS A 115 -15.96 0.42 -10.25
CA LYS A 115 -17.24 0.59 -10.95
C LYS A 115 -17.30 -0.26 -12.22
N ARG A 116 -16.22 -0.27 -13.02
CA ARG A 116 -16.14 -1.08 -14.25
C ARG A 116 -16.16 -2.58 -13.94
N SER A 117 -15.44 -3.01 -12.91
CA SER A 117 -15.39 -4.43 -12.53
C SER A 117 -16.72 -4.90 -11.94
N ALA A 118 -17.38 -4.07 -11.12
CA ALA A 118 -18.71 -4.33 -10.59
C ALA A 118 -19.76 -4.44 -11.71
N ALA A 119 -19.74 -3.52 -12.69
CA ALA A 119 -20.62 -3.59 -13.86
C ALA A 119 -20.39 -4.88 -14.67
N LYS A 120 -19.12 -5.26 -14.90
CA LYS A 120 -18.79 -6.51 -15.60
C LYS A 120 -19.23 -7.75 -14.81
N GLN A 121 -19.08 -7.74 -13.49
CA GLN A 121 -19.53 -8.83 -12.63
C GLN A 121 -21.05 -8.95 -12.63
N LYS A 122 -21.77 -7.82 -12.54
CA LYS A 122 -23.23 -7.78 -12.62
C LYS A 122 -23.72 -8.36 -13.95
N ALA A 123 -23.19 -7.88 -15.07
CA ALA A 123 -23.54 -8.39 -16.39
C ALA A 123 -23.27 -9.89 -16.54
N ARG A 124 -22.14 -10.39 -16.01
CA ARG A 124 -21.84 -11.83 -16.01
C ARG A 124 -22.81 -12.63 -15.15
N VAL A 125 -23.18 -12.13 -13.98
CA VAL A 125 -24.16 -12.79 -13.10
C VAL A 125 -25.53 -12.83 -13.77
N ASP A 126 -25.95 -11.73 -14.40
CA ASP A 126 -27.22 -11.65 -15.12
C ASP A 126 -27.26 -12.63 -16.31
N GLN A 127 -26.16 -12.77 -17.05
CA GLN A 127 -26.01 -13.77 -18.12
C GLN A 127 -26.12 -15.21 -17.60
N LEU A 128 -25.40 -15.55 -16.52
CA LEU A 128 -25.45 -16.90 -15.93
C LEU A 128 -26.85 -17.23 -15.39
N LEU A 129 -27.58 -16.24 -14.86
CA LEU A 129 -28.96 -16.42 -14.44
C LEU A 129 -29.89 -16.68 -15.62
N ALA A 130 -29.68 -16.04 -16.77
CA ALA A 130 -30.43 -16.28 -18.00
C ALA A 130 -30.18 -17.69 -18.58
N GLU A 131 -28.96 -18.21 -18.45
CA GLU A 131 -28.59 -19.58 -18.80
C GLU A 131 -29.09 -20.64 -17.78
N GLY A 132 -29.78 -20.21 -16.72
CA GLY A 132 -30.31 -21.08 -15.65
C GLY A 132 -29.27 -21.54 -14.63
N ILE A 133 -28.01 -21.09 -14.75
CA ILE A 133 -26.91 -21.45 -13.86
C ILE A 133 -26.92 -20.52 -12.64
N LYS A 134 -27.58 -20.96 -11.55
CA LYS A 134 -27.52 -20.26 -10.27
C LYS A 134 -26.28 -20.66 -9.48
N LYS A 135 -25.51 -19.68 -9.01
CA LYS A 135 -24.46 -19.93 -8.01
C LYS A 135 -25.11 -20.51 -6.75
N PRO A 136 -24.65 -21.65 -6.21
CA PRO A 136 -25.22 -22.20 -4.98
C PRO A 136 -25.08 -21.18 -3.85
N ALA A 137 -26.15 -20.99 -3.08
CA ALA A 137 -26.16 -20.06 -1.97
C ALA A 137 -25.02 -20.42 -0.98
N LYS A 138 -24.32 -19.40 -0.49
CA LYS A 138 -23.30 -19.59 0.55
C LYS A 138 -24.04 -20.12 1.78
N LYS A 139 -23.61 -21.27 2.33
CA LYS A 139 -24.24 -21.88 3.52
C LYS A 139 -24.41 -20.82 4.62
N THR A 140 -25.62 -20.75 5.18
CA THR A 140 -25.93 -19.90 6.34
C THR A 140 -25.07 -20.31 7.53
N ALA A 141 -24.95 -19.41 8.52
CA ALA A 141 -24.14 -19.64 9.71
C ALA A 141 -24.57 -20.93 10.45
N GLU A 142 -25.88 -21.16 10.54
CA GLU A 142 -26.50 -22.38 11.11
C GLU A 142 -26.12 -23.64 10.34
N GLN A 143 -26.18 -23.62 9.00
CA GLN A 143 -25.80 -24.75 8.14
C GLN A 143 -24.29 -25.06 8.20
N LYS A 144 -23.45 -24.06 8.53
CA LYS A 144 -22.02 -24.27 8.80
C LYS A 144 -21.80 -24.86 10.18
N ALA A 145 -22.54 -24.41 11.18
CA ALA A 145 -22.49 -24.95 12.54
C ALA A 145 -22.94 -26.43 12.56
N ALA A 146 -24.06 -26.76 11.90
CA ALA A 146 -24.55 -28.14 11.79
C ALA A 146 -23.56 -29.08 11.09
N LYS A 147 -22.91 -28.64 9.99
CA LYS A 147 -21.86 -29.42 9.32
C LYS A 147 -20.61 -29.61 10.19
N LYS A 148 -20.31 -28.64 11.06
CA LYS A 148 -19.15 -28.70 11.97
C LYS A 148 -19.44 -29.58 13.19
N ALA A 149 -20.70 -29.69 13.62
CA ALA A 149 -21.12 -30.58 14.69
C ALA A 149 -21.27 -32.05 14.24
N GLY A 150 -21.58 -32.28 12.96
CA GLY A 150 -21.68 -33.63 12.37
C GLY A 150 -20.38 -34.19 11.79
N ARG A 151 -19.21 -33.61 12.13
CA ARG A 151 -17.89 -34.05 11.68
C ARG A 151 -16.98 -34.21 12.88
#